data_AF-A0A2S5W4T9-F1
#
_entry.id   AF-A0A2S5W4T9-F1
#
_cell.length_a   1.000
_cell.length_b   1.000
_cell.length_c   1.000
_cell.angle_alpha   90.00
_cell.angle_beta   90.00
_cell.angle_gamma   90.00
#
_symmetry.space_group_name_H-M   'P 1'
#
loop_
_entity.id
_entity.type
_entity.pdbx_description
1 polymer ?
#
loop_
_entity_poly.entity_id
_entity_poly.type
_entity_poly.pdbx_seq_one_letter_code
_entity_poly.pdbx_strand_id
1 'polypeptide(L)'
;MSRVTPPSSPRGEARSGSTPTTATPTAVTTTTVGGSGIVLALLYPLAASVASAFPNVFGLLLTPPGLQLVCWAVFAIACGILAFGLPGQTGVVGPSVVGRTALFVFGVHRLVLDLSSLLTPLPTMSDALVPAAPGGAAFLGGYASLGVSLLGSLAGLVAAVAVVRAGVLHGVARWMLVPAAAVDLLGLGLLLVPVQEVLVFAFATNALWYLLLVATGVAYALHGQGPALRALWGRFDAWW
;
A
#
# COMPACT_ATOMS: atom_id res chain seq x y z
N MET A 1 -12.66 -78.30 -14.59
CA MET A 1 -12.96 -76.99 -15.19
C MET A 1 -13.91 -76.25 -14.27
N SER A 2 -13.37 -75.40 -13.39
CA SER A 2 -14.16 -74.65 -12.40
C SER A 2 -14.07 -73.16 -12.73
N ARG A 3 -15.22 -72.53 -13.01
CA ARG A 3 -15.34 -71.08 -13.22
C ARG A 3 -15.24 -70.39 -11.86
N VAL A 4 -14.18 -69.59 -11.69
CA VAL A 4 -14.06 -68.64 -10.58
C VAL A 4 -14.57 -67.28 -11.08
N THR A 5 -15.72 -66.86 -10.59
CA THR A 5 -16.23 -65.49 -10.72
C THR A 5 -15.57 -64.61 -9.65
N PRO A 6 -15.03 -63.43 -9.99
CA PRO A 6 -14.52 -62.49 -9.00
C PRO A 6 -15.66 -61.70 -8.32
N PRO A 7 -15.49 -61.29 -7.05
CA PRO A 7 -16.47 -60.50 -6.32
C PRO A 7 -16.51 -59.04 -6.80
N SER A 8 -17.72 -58.54 -6.98
CA SER A 8 -18.03 -57.13 -7.22
C SER A 8 -17.62 -56.27 -6.02
N SER A 9 -16.68 -55.34 -6.23
CA SER A 9 -16.33 -54.32 -5.23
C SER A 9 -17.47 -53.30 -5.09
N PRO A 10 -17.92 -52.98 -3.87
CA PRO A 10 -18.92 -51.95 -3.64
C PRO A 10 -18.33 -50.58 -3.98
N ARG A 11 -19.10 -49.84 -4.78
CA ARG A 11 -18.93 -48.44 -5.14
C ARG A 11 -18.97 -47.62 -3.85
N GLY A 12 -17.79 -47.26 -3.35
CA GLY A 12 -17.62 -46.31 -2.26
C GLY A 12 -17.94 -44.90 -2.75
N GLU A 13 -19.22 -44.56 -2.75
CA GLU A 13 -19.72 -43.19 -2.69
C GLU A 13 -19.30 -42.59 -1.34
N ALA A 14 -18.13 -41.96 -1.31
CA ALA A 14 -17.72 -41.11 -0.20
C ALA A 14 -17.58 -39.68 -0.72
N ARG A 15 -18.64 -38.92 -0.49
CA ARG A 15 -18.73 -37.46 -0.48
C ARG A 15 -17.38 -36.78 -0.26
N SER A 16 -16.85 -36.11 -1.29
CA SER A 16 -16.04 -34.92 -1.11
C SER A 16 -16.84 -33.73 -1.66
N GLY A 17 -17.98 -33.46 -1.01
CA GLY A 17 -18.60 -32.15 -1.09
C GLY A 17 -17.66 -31.18 -0.41
N SER A 18 -16.74 -30.60 -1.16
CA SER A 18 -16.01 -29.42 -0.75
C SER A 18 -17.05 -28.31 -0.58
N THR A 19 -17.58 -28.17 0.63
CA THR A 19 -18.31 -26.99 1.06
C THR A 19 -17.43 -25.80 0.65
N PRO A 20 -17.90 -24.89 -0.21
CA PRO A 20 -17.18 -23.66 -0.43
C PRO A 20 -17.11 -23.01 0.94
N THR A 21 -15.90 -22.90 1.50
CA THR A 21 -15.68 -22.21 2.76
C THR A 21 -16.08 -20.78 2.49
N THR A 22 -17.33 -20.45 2.86
CA THR A 22 -17.90 -19.12 2.76
C THR A 22 -16.94 -18.25 3.54
N ALA A 23 -16.20 -17.41 2.82
CA ALA A 23 -15.34 -16.41 3.45
C ALA A 23 -16.19 -15.71 4.51
N THR A 24 -15.77 -15.84 5.76
CA THR A 24 -16.53 -15.38 6.91
C THR A 24 -16.83 -13.88 6.70
N PRO A 25 -18.08 -13.41 6.85
CA PRO A 25 -18.48 -12.04 6.52
C PRO A 25 -17.66 -10.95 7.25
N THR A 26 -16.93 -11.35 8.29
CA THR A 26 -15.99 -10.55 9.05
C THR A 26 -14.71 -10.19 8.27
N ALA A 27 -14.12 -11.08 7.46
CA ALA A 27 -12.91 -10.73 6.69
C ALA A 27 -13.18 -9.67 5.59
N VAL A 28 -14.43 -9.57 5.14
CA VAL A 28 -14.90 -8.63 4.12
C VAL A 28 -14.89 -7.18 4.63
N THR A 29 -15.28 -6.93 5.88
CA THR A 29 -15.31 -5.56 6.41
C THR A 29 -13.90 -5.01 6.59
N THR A 30 -12.99 -5.80 7.15
CA THR A 30 -11.58 -5.40 7.35
C THR A 30 -10.90 -5.04 6.02
N THR A 31 -11.07 -5.86 4.98
CA THR A 31 -10.50 -5.61 3.65
C THR A 31 -11.12 -4.39 2.98
N THR A 32 -12.44 -4.21 3.10
CA THR A 32 -13.15 -3.06 2.52
C THR A 32 -12.74 -1.75 3.21
N VAL A 33 -12.78 -1.70 4.55
CA VAL A 33 -12.43 -0.51 5.34
C VAL A 33 -10.96 -0.17 5.19
N GLY A 34 -10.07 -1.16 5.29
CA GLY A 34 -8.63 -0.97 5.08
C GLY A 34 -8.31 -0.52 3.65
N GLY A 35 -8.91 -1.14 2.63
CA GLY A 35 -8.75 -0.74 1.24
C GLY A 35 -9.25 0.67 0.96
N SER A 36 -10.45 1.02 1.45
CA SER A 36 -10.99 2.38 1.31
C SER A 36 -10.17 3.42 2.04
N GLY A 37 -9.62 3.08 3.22
CA GLY A 37 -8.74 3.95 3.98
C GLY A 37 -7.45 4.28 3.21
N ILE A 38 -6.85 3.28 2.54
CA ILE A 38 -5.71 3.49 1.65
C ILE A 38 -6.06 4.44 0.50
N VAL A 39 -7.19 4.22 -0.18
CA VAL A 39 -7.60 5.07 -1.31
C VAL A 39 -7.80 6.51 -0.84
N LEU A 40 -8.59 6.72 0.21
CA LEU A 40 -8.88 8.06 0.74
C LEU A 40 -7.61 8.77 1.21
N ALA A 41 -6.70 8.06 1.86
CA ALA A 41 -5.43 8.61 2.30
C ALA A 41 -4.55 9.08 1.14
N LEU A 42 -4.64 8.45 -0.02
CA LEU A 42 -3.71 8.67 -1.13
C LEU A 42 -4.29 9.51 -2.26
N LEU A 43 -5.61 9.72 -2.31
CA LEU A 43 -6.25 10.59 -3.29
C LEU A 43 -5.71 12.03 -3.21
N TYR A 44 -5.54 12.56 -2.01
CA TYR A 44 -5.02 13.92 -1.83
C TYR A 44 -3.54 14.04 -2.25
N PRO A 45 -2.59 13.22 -1.73
CA PRO A 45 -1.21 13.23 -2.20
C PRO A 45 -1.07 13.00 -3.71
N LEU A 46 -1.91 12.13 -4.29
CA LEU A 46 -1.94 11.90 -5.74
C LEU A 46 -2.35 13.17 -6.48
N ALA A 47 -3.44 13.82 -6.07
CA ALA A 47 -3.91 15.07 -6.67
C ALA A 47 -2.86 16.18 -6.52
N ALA A 48 -2.21 16.29 -5.36
CA ALA A 48 -1.13 17.24 -5.12
C ALA A 48 0.08 16.97 -6.03
N SER A 49 0.47 15.71 -6.20
CA SER A 49 1.56 15.30 -7.10
C SER A 49 1.24 15.66 -8.55
N VAL A 50 0.01 15.39 -9.03
CA VAL A 50 -0.43 15.77 -10.38
C VAL A 50 -0.49 17.29 -10.54
N ALA A 51 -1.02 18.02 -9.55
CA ALA A 51 -1.07 19.48 -9.56
C ALA A 51 0.34 20.10 -9.64
N SER A 52 1.31 19.53 -8.92
CA SER A 52 2.71 19.98 -8.95
C SER A 52 3.40 19.79 -10.31
N ALA A 53 2.94 18.84 -11.13
CA ALA A 53 3.41 18.66 -12.50
C ALA A 53 2.85 19.72 -13.46
N PHE A 54 1.76 20.41 -13.09
CA PHE A 54 1.11 21.45 -13.89
C PHE A 54 0.91 22.75 -13.09
N PRO A 55 2.01 23.41 -12.64
CA PRO A 55 1.93 24.56 -11.73
C PRO A 55 1.17 25.75 -12.34
N ASN A 56 1.23 25.91 -13.67
CA ASN A 56 0.53 26.97 -14.39
C ASN A 56 -1.00 26.79 -14.43
N VAL A 57 -1.48 25.58 -14.15
CA VAL A 57 -2.91 25.22 -14.18
C VAL A 57 -3.49 25.17 -12.76
N PHE A 58 -2.70 24.73 -11.78
CA PHE A 58 -3.15 24.47 -10.41
C PHE A 58 -2.46 25.31 -9.34
N GLY A 59 -1.88 26.46 -9.69
CA GLY A 59 -0.99 27.30 -8.86
C GLY A 59 -1.53 27.82 -7.52
N LEU A 60 -2.73 27.40 -7.09
CA LEU A 60 -3.37 27.73 -5.82
C LEU A 60 -3.63 26.53 -4.91
N LEU A 61 -3.32 25.29 -5.35
CA LEU A 61 -3.29 24.12 -4.46
C LEU A 61 -2.01 24.13 -3.61
N LEU A 62 -1.88 25.17 -2.78
CA LEU A 62 -0.94 25.16 -1.66
C LEU A 62 -1.28 23.94 -0.80
N THR A 63 -0.32 23.05 -0.64
CA THR A 63 -0.46 21.82 0.14
C THR A 63 -0.19 22.20 1.60
N PRO A 64 -1.20 22.42 2.46
CA PRO A 64 -0.91 22.65 3.87
C PRO A 64 -0.17 21.43 4.42
N PRO A 65 1.03 21.59 5.01
CA PRO A 65 1.88 20.47 5.44
C PRO A 65 1.16 19.56 6.45
N GLY A 66 0.22 20.10 7.23
CA GLY A 66 -0.61 19.32 8.14
C GLY A 66 -1.54 18.32 7.45
N LEU A 67 -2.06 18.63 6.26
CA LEU A 67 -3.00 17.74 5.55
C LEU A 67 -2.30 16.49 5.01
N GLN A 68 -1.04 16.64 4.58
CA GLN A 68 -0.22 15.50 4.16
C GLN A 68 0.09 14.57 5.33
N LEU A 69 0.41 15.11 6.52
CA LEU A 69 0.60 14.30 7.73
C LEU A 69 -0.67 13.52 8.11
N VAL A 70 -1.84 14.16 8.00
CA VAL A 70 -3.13 13.49 8.24
C VAL A 70 -3.36 12.37 7.23
N CYS A 71 -3.05 12.59 5.95
CA CYS A 71 -3.12 11.55 4.92
C CYS A 71 -2.27 10.33 5.28
N TRP A 72 -1.03 10.54 5.73
CA TRP A 72 -0.17 9.44 6.16
C TRP A 72 -0.63 8.75 7.44
N ALA A 73 -1.21 9.49 8.38
CA ALA A 73 -1.82 8.90 9.57
C ALA A 73 -2.98 7.98 9.18
N VAL A 74 -3.86 8.42 8.28
CA VAL A 74 -4.96 7.60 7.76
C VAL A 74 -4.44 6.38 7.00
N PHE A 75 -3.37 6.54 6.19
CA PHE A 75 -2.73 5.42 5.50
C PHE A 75 -2.15 4.38 6.47
N ALA A 76 -1.45 4.84 7.51
CA ALA A 76 -0.89 3.97 8.54
C ALA A 76 -1.99 3.22 9.31
N ILE A 77 -3.08 3.92 9.67
CA ILE A 77 -4.26 3.30 10.29
C ILE A 77 -4.89 2.26 9.36
N ALA A 78 -5.05 2.58 8.07
CA ALA A 78 -5.61 1.66 7.09
C ALA A 78 -4.75 0.38 6.93
N CYS A 79 -3.43 0.53 6.86
CA CYS A 79 -2.50 -0.61 6.88
C CYS A 79 -2.57 -1.40 8.19
N GLY A 80 -2.72 -0.71 9.33
CA GLY A 80 -2.94 -1.32 10.64
C GLY A 80 -4.23 -2.13 10.71
N ILE A 81 -5.33 -1.62 10.15
CA ILE A 81 -6.60 -2.34 10.03
C ILE A 81 -6.42 -3.60 9.19
N LEU A 82 -5.74 -3.51 8.04
CA LEU A 82 -5.44 -4.69 7.21
C LEU A 82 -4.53 -5.70 7.94
N ALA A 83 -3.58 -5.22 8.75
CA ALA A 83 -2.64 -6.05 9.49
C ALA A 83 -3.31 -6.80 10.65
N PHE A 84 -4.03 -6.08 11.51
CA PHE A 84 -4.54 -6.62 12.77
C PHE A 84 -6.02 -7.01 12.72
N GLY A 85 -6.78 -6.43 11.78
CA GLY A 85 -8.23 -6.59 11.69
C GLY A 85 -8.98 -5.56 12.53
N LEU A 86 -10.27 -5.42 12.26
CA LEU A 86 -11.20 -4.69 13.13
C LEU A 86 -11.54 -5.53 14.38
N PRO A 87 -12.03 -4.91 15.48
CA PRO A 87 -12.49 -5.65 16.65
C PRO A 87 -13.46 -6.78 16.26
N GLY A 88 -13.16 -8.02 16.66
CA GLY A 88 -13.94 -9.21 16.31
C GLY A 88 -13.65 -9.80 14.92
N GLN A 89 -12.64 -9.29 14.21
CA GLN A 89 -12.22 -9.76 12.89
C GLN A 89 -10.71 -10.06 12.88
N THR A 90 -10.30 -11.02 12.06
CA THR A 90 -8.89 -11.29 11.82
C THR A 90 -8.38 -10.43 10.67
N GLY A 91 -7.19 -9.83 10.82
CA GLY A 91 -6.51 -9.14 9.74
C GLY A 91 -6.25 -10.04 8.52
N VAL A 92 -5.99 -9.42 7.37
CA VAL A 92 -5.77 -10.08 6.07
C VAL A 92 -4.55 -11.01 6.11
N VAL A 93 -3.62 -10.73 7.02
CA VAL A 93 -2.40 -11.50 7.26
C VAL A 93 -2.63 -12.82 8.00
N GLY A 94 -3.84 -13.05 8.52
CA GLY A 94 -4.16 -14.24 9.29
C GLY A 94 -3.28 -14.36 10.54
N PRO A 95 -2.80 -15.55 10.93
CA PRO A 95 -2.02 -15.76 12.17
C PRO A 95 -0.55 -15.30 12.09
N SER A 96 -0.04 -14.92 10.90
CA SER A 96 1.38 -14.64 10.70
C SER A 96 1.81 -13.34 11.40
N VAL A 97 2.57 -13.44 12.50
CA VAL A 97 3.13 -12.27 13.21
C VAL A 97 4.02 -11.44 12.29
N VAL A 98 4.91 -12.09 11.54
CA VAL A 98 5.86 -11.43 10.63
C VAL A 98 5.13 -10.59 9.58
N GLY A 99 4.07 -11.13 8.99
CA GLY A 99 3.31 -10.39 7.97
C GLY A 99 2.53 -9.20 8.55
N ARG A 100 2.03 -9.31 9.79
CA ARG A 100 1.31 -8.20 10.47
C ARG A 100 2.28 -7.07 10.78
N THR A 101 3.42 -7.40 11.35
CA THR A 101 4.47 -6.43 11.64
C THR A 101 4.97 -5.78 10.37
N ALA A 102 5.22 -6.56 9.30
CA ALA A 102 5.66 -6.01 8.02
C ALA A 102 4.64 -5.05 7.41
N LEU A 103 3.35 -5.42 7.36
CA LEU A 103 2.31 -4.54 6.81
C LEU A 103 2.11 -3.28 7.65
N PHE A 104 2.22 -3.38 8.97
CA PHE A 104 2.16 -2.24 9.86
C PHE A 104 3.35 -1.30 9.68
N VAL A 105 4.58 -1.83 9.65
CA VAL A 105 5.80 -1.04 9.39
C VAL A 105 5.73 -0.39 8.01
N PHE A 106 5.21 -1.09 7.01
CA PHE A 106 4.95 -0.54 5.68
C PHE A 106 3.94 0.63 5.71
N GLY A 107 2.92 0.61 6.56
CA GLY A 107 2.04 1.78 6.73
C GLY A 107 2.71 2.94 7.46
N VAL A 108 3.43 2.64 8.54
CA VAL A 108 3.95 3.64 9.49
C VAL A 108 5.20 4.34 9.00
N HIS A 109 6.05 3.69 8.19
CA HIS A 109 7.33 4.30 7.79
C HIS A 109 7.14 5.67 7.14
N ARG A 110 6.13 5.84 6.27
CA ARG A 110 5.87 7.14 5.63
C ARG A 110 5.43 8.24 6.57
N LEU A 111 4.60 7.89 7.56
CA LEU A 111 4.23 8.82 8.62
C LEU A 111 5.47 9.27 9.40
N VAL A 112 6.36 8.33 9.74
CA VAL A 112 7.61 8.62 10.46
C VAL A 112 8.55 9.49 9.62
N LEU A 113 8.66 9.22 8.32
CA LEU A 113 9.47 10.02 7.40
C LEU A 113 8.96 11.46 7.32
N ASP A 114 7.66 11.68 7.09
CA ASP A 114 7.10 13.02 7.01
C ASP A 114 7.19 13.75 8.37
N LEU A 115 6.97 13.06 9.48
CA LEU A 115 7.13 13.65 10.81
C LEU A 115 8.59 14.00 11.11
N SER A 116 9.55 13.19 10.64
CA SER A 116 10.98 13.52 10.73
C SER A 116 11.34 14.76 9.90
N SER A 117 10.73 14.93 8.71
CA SER A 117 10.96 16.09 7.85
C SER A 117 10.45 17.40 8.47
N LEU A 118 9.38 17.34 9.27
CA LEU A 118 8.88 18.50 10.03
C LEU A 118 9.80 18.87 11.19
N LEU A 119 10.42 17.87 11.83
CA LEU A 119 11.32 18.08 12.97
C LEU A 119 12.75 18.45 12.56
N THR A 120 13.15 18.09 11.33
CA THR A 120 14.45 18.42 10.74
C THR A 120 14.23 19.19 9.45
N PRO A 121 13.90 20.50 9.52
CA PRO A 121 13.68 21.31 8.33
C PRO A 121 14.95 21.30 7.48
N LEU A 122 14.86 20.67 6.31
CA LEU A 122 15.90 20.81 5.29
C LEU A 122 15.82 22.23 4.74
N PRO A 123 16.95 22.84 4.36
CA PRO A 123 16.93 23.99 3.48
C PRO A 123 16.37 23.52 2.11
N THR A 124 15.05 23.53 1.95
CA THR A 124 14.44 23.43 0.63
C THR A 124 14.82 24.69 -0.14
N MET A 125 15.19 24.53 -1.42
CA MET A 125 15.77 25.57 -2.28
C MET A 125 14.94 26.87 -2.45
N SER A 126 13.77 27.00 -1.82
CA SER A 126 12.90 28.18 -1.89
C SER A 126 13.01 29.12 -0.68
N ASP A 127 13.68 28.75 0.41
CA ASP A 127 13.74 29.62 1.59
C ASP A 127 14.97 30.56 1.53
N ALA A 128 14.82 31.61 0.73
CA ALA A 128 15.59 32.84 0.88
C ALA A 128 15.23 33.63 2.17
N LEU A 129 14.48 33.03 3.11
CA LEU A 129 13.87 33.69 4.27
C LEU A 129 14.12 33.00 5.62
N VAL A 130 14.80 31.85 5.66
CA VAL A 130 15.32 31.30 6.93
C VAL A 130 16.77 31.78 7.06
N PRO A 131 17.14 32.52 8.13
CA PRO A 131 18.53 32.94 8.32
C PRO A 131 19.38 31.67 8.34
N ALA A 132 20.26 31.57 7.34
CA ALA A 132 21.12 30.42 7.12
C ALA A 132 21.75 29.96 8.44
N ALA A 133 21.30 28.81 8.95
CA ALA A 133 22.05 28.12 9.98
C ALA A 133 23.48 27.93 9.43
N PRO A 134 24.52 28.25 10.20
CA PRO A 134 25.90 28.19 9.73
C PRO A 134 26.17 26.82 9.10
N GLY A 135 26.70 26.86 7.87
CA GLY A 135 26.58 25.83 6.82
C GLY A 135 27.03 24.40 7.11
N GLY A 136 27.43 24.05 8.33
CA GLY A 136 27.62 22.66 8.75
C GLY A 136 26.32 21.98 9.18
N ALA A 137 25.45 22.66 9.94
CA ALA A 137 24.27 22.03 10.54
C ALA A 137 23.17 21.72 9.50
N ALA A 138 22.97 22.61 8.52
CA ALA A 138 22.01 22.42 7.45
C ALA A 138 22.45 21.30 6.48
N PHE A 139 23.74 21.19 6.21
CA PHE A 139 24.33 20.09 5.43
C PHE A 139 24.19 18.75 6.15
N LEU A 140 24.55 18.68 7.44
CA LEU A 140 24.37 17.47 8.25
C LEU A 140 22.90 17.05 8.37
N GLY A 141 21.97 18.00 8.54
CA GLY A 141 20.54 17.75 8.57
C GLY A 141 20.01 17.15 7.26
N GLY A 142 20.48 17.66 6.12
CA GLY A 142 20.15 17.12 4.80
C GLY A 142 20.58 15.66 4.62
N TYR A 143 21.83 15.33 4.96
CA TYR A 143 22.32 13.93 4.89
C TYR A 143 21.64 13.01 5.89
N ALA A 144 21.35 13.49 7.10
CA ALA A 144 20.63 12.71 8.11
C ALA A 144 19.20 12.38 7.62
N SER A 145 18.48 13.35 7.08
CA SER A 145 17.14 13.14 6.50
C SER A 145 17.18 12.20 5.29
N LEU A 146 18.19 12.32 4.42
CA LEU A 146 18.36 11.40 3.30
C LEU A 146 18.66 9.98 3.77
N GLY A 147 19.51 9.82 4.79
CA GLY A 147 19.79 8.53 5.42
C GLY A 147 18.56 7.90 6.06
N VAL A 148 17.75 8.69 6.79
CA VAL A 148 16.48 8.24 7.38
C VAL A 148 15.49 7.84 6.28
N SER A 149 15.39 8.61 5.21
CA SER A 149 14.54 8.30 4.04
C SER A 149 14.96 7.00 3.36
N LEU A 150 16.26 6.82 3.14
CA LEU A 150 16.82 5.61 2.53
C LEU A 150 16.58 4.38 3.40
N LEU A 151 16.83 4.48 4.71
CA LEU A 151 16.53 3.41 5.66
C LEU A 151 15.04 3.09 5.72
N GLY A 152 14.19 4.13 5.70
CA GLY A 152 12.74 4.00 5.68
C GLY A 152 12.22 3.29 4.42
N SER A 153 12.69 3.66 3.24
CA SER A 153 12.29 3.02 1.98
C SER A 153 12.88 1.63 1.83
N LEU A 154 14.10 1.37 2.32
CA LEU A 154 14.65 0.01 2.39
C LEU A 154 13.82 -0.87 3.34
N ALA A 155 13.44 -0.36 4.51
CA ALA A 155 12.55 -1.05 5.43
C ALA A 155 11.18 -1.31 4.78
N GLY A 156 10.64 -0.34 4.04
CA GLY A 156 9.42 -0.48 3.25
C GLY A 156 9.52 -1.57 2.17
N LEU A 157 10.63 -1.62 1.43
CA LEU A 157 10.89 -2.67 0.43
C LEU A 157 10.99 -4.04 1.09
N VAL A 158 11.77 -4.17 2.16
CA VAL A 158 11.91 -5.44 2.90
C VAL A 158 10.56 -5.90 3.44
N ALA A 159 9.76 -4.97 3.99
CA ALA A 159 8.41 -5.24 4.44
C ALA A 159 7.50 -5.70 3.29
N ALA A 160 7.52 -5.03 2.15
CA ALA A 160 6.76 -5.42 0.96
C ALA A 160 7.15 -6.83 0.48
N VAL A 161 8.46 -7.14 0.40
CA VAL A 161 8.96 -8.47 0.04
C VAL A 161 8.54 -9.52 1.07
N ALA A 162 8.61 -9.22 2.36
CA ALA A 162 8.17 -10.11 3.43
C ALA A 162 6.67 -10.41 3.33
N VAL A 163 5.84 -9.41 3.06
CA VAL A 163 4.39 -9.58 2.85
C VAL A 163 4.11 -10.46 1.63
N VAL A 164 4.83 -10.25 0.52
CA VAL A 164 4.71 -11.07 -0.71
C VAL A 164 5.18 -12.51 -0.51
N ARG A 165 6.24 -12.71 0.29
CA ARG A 165 6.78 -14.04 0.61
C ARG A 165 5.93 -14.81 1.59
N ALA A 166 5.32 -14.12 2.56
CA ALA A 166 4.44 -14.72 3.54
C ALA A 166 3.12 -15.26 2.92
N GLY A 167 2.88 -15.04 1.62
CA GLY A 167 1.68 -15.51 0.93
C GLY A 167 0.40 -14.86 1.44
N VAL A 168 0.54 -13.76 2.17
CA VAL A 168 -0.54 -13.06 2.86
C VAL A 168 -1.48 -12.39 1.86
N LEU A 169 -0.93 -11.94 0.73
CA LEU A 169 -1.66 -11.24 -0.30
C LEU A 169 -1.95 -12.15 -1.49
N HIS A 170 -3.22 -12.19 -1.87
CA HIS A 170 -3.70 -12.97 -2.99
C HIS A 170 -3.99 -12.03 -4.17
N GLY A 171 -3.74 -12.52 -5.40
CA GLY A 171 -4.10 -11.82 -6.63
C GLY A 171 -3.24 -10.59 -6.95
N VAL A 172 -3.87 -9.59 -7.59
CA VAL A 172 -3.21 -8.42 -8.17
C VAL A 172 -2.55 -7.53 -7.11
N ALA A 173 -3.09 -7.46 -5.89
CA ALA A 173 -2.55 -6.66 -4.79
C ALA A 173 -1.12 -7.07 -4.40
N ARG A 174 -0.79 -8.37 -4.50
CA ARG A 174 0.56 -8.89 -4.26
C ARG A 174 1.57 -8.33 -5.25
N TRP A 175 1.15 -8.13 -6.50
CA TRP A 175 2.01 -7.68 -7.59
C TRP A 175 2.18 -6.17 -7.64
N MET A 176 1.34 -5.39 -6.96
CA MET A 176 1.42 -3.92 -6.98
C MET A 176 2.26 -3.33 -5.85
N LEU A 177 2.35 -4.01 -4.70
CA LEU A 177 3.16 -3.55 -3.56
C LEU A 177 4.66 -3.52 -3.81
N VAL A 178 5.20 -4.53 -4.52
CA VAL A 178 6.64 -4.60 -4.81
C VAL A 178 7.07 -3.53 -5.81
N PRO A 179 6.38 -3.33 -6.95
CA PRO A 179 6.64 -2.20 -7.83
C PRO A 179 6.51 -0.86 -7.13
N ALA A 180 5.52 -0.68 -6.24
CA ALA A 180 5.38 0.56 -5.49
C ALA A 180 6.63 0.83 -4.64
N ALA A 181 7.11 -0.14 -3.86
CA ALA A 181 8.33 0.02 -3.07
C ALA A 181 9.60 0.20 -3.94
N ALA A 182 9.66 -0.44 -5.12
CA ALA A 182 10.76 -0.27 -6.05
C ALA A 182 10.78 1.12 -6.69
N VAL A 183 9.61 1.64 -7.09
CA VAL A 183 9.43 2.99 -7.64
C VAL A 183 9.82 4.04 -6.59
N ASP A 184 9.51 3.80 -5.31
CA ASP A 184 9.92 4.68 -4.23
C ASP A 184 11.45 4.79 -4.09
N LEU A 185 12.15 3.65 -4.07
CA LEU A 185 13.61 3.62 -4.05
C LEU A 185 14.24 4.23 -5.30
N LEU A 186 13.62 4.03 -6.46
CA LEU A 186 14.06 4.66 -7.71
C LEU A 186 13.91 6.18 -7.63
N GLY A 187 12.80 6.67 -7.07
CA GLY A 187 12.58 8.09 -6.81
C GLY A 187 13.66 8.68 -5.89
N LEU A 188 14.00 7.99 -4.80
CA LEU A 188 15.11 8.38 -3.92
C LEU A 188 16.46 8.37 -4.64
N GLY A 189 16.72 7.36 -5.47
CA GLY A 189 17.95 7.29 -6.26
C GLY A 189 18.08 8.42 -7.27
N LEU A 190 16.96 8.82 -7.89
CA LEU A 190 16.90 9.97 -8.79
C LEU A 190 17.24 11.27 -8.06
N LEU A 191 16.81 11.47 -6.82
CA LEU A 191 17.15 12.67 -6.05
C LEU A 191 18.67 12.86 -5.81
N LEU A 192 19.47 11.81 -5.98
CA LEU A 192 20.94 11.89 -5.89
C LEU A 192 21.61 12.36 -7.20
N VAL A 193 20.86 12.44 -8.31
CA VAL A 193 21.38 12.86 -9.61
C VAL A 193 21.21 14.38 -9.77
N PRO A 194 22.30 15.16 -9.84
CA PRO A 194 22.25 16.63 -9.83
C PRO A 194 21.95 17.20 -11.23
N VAL A 195 20.81 16.84 -11.82
CA VAL A 195 20.41 17.31 -13.15
C VAL A 195 18.97 17.83 -13.09
N GLN A 196 18.73 19.03 -13.62
CA GLN A 196 17.40 19.67 -13.59
C GLN A 196 16.30 18.85 -14.27
N GLU A 197 16.65 18.01 -15.27
CA GLU A 197 15.71 17.09 -15.91
C GLU A 197 15.17 16.02 -14.96
N VAL A 198 15.90 15.70 -13.89
CA VAL A 198 15.52 14.68 -12.91
C VAL A 198 14.31 15.11 -12.09
N LEU A 199 14.05 16.41 -11.98
CA LEU A 199 12.90 16.93 -11.25
C LEU A 199 11.57 16.51 -11.92
N VAL A 200 11.51 16.50 -13.25
CA VAL A 200 10.34 16.03 -14.01
C VAL A 200 10.12 14.53 -13.79
N PHE A 201 11.20 13.75 -13.83
CA PHE A 201 11.14 12.32 -13.55
C PHE A 201 10.76 12.01 -12.10
N ALA A 202 11.21 12.82 -11.13
CA ALA A 202 10.86 12.66 -9.72
C ALA A 202 9.35 12.86 -9.49
N PHE A 203 8.73 13.87 -10.12
CA PHE A 203 7.28 14.07 -10.05
C PHE A 203 6.51 12.91 -10.67
N ALA A 204 6.91 12.46 -11.87
CA ALA A 204 6.28 11.32 -12.53
C ALA A 204 6.40 10.03 -11.70
N THR A 205 7.57 9.82 -11.07
CA THR A 205 7.85 8.67 -10.21
C THR A 205 6.98 8.70 -8.95
N ASN A 206 6.83 9.86 -8.31
CA ASN A 206 5.92 10.03 -7.17
C ASN A 206 4.46 9.80 -7.54
N ALA A 207 3.98 10.38 -8.65
CA ALA A 207 2.61 10.15 -9.12
C ALA A 207 2.35 8.66 -9.41
N LEU A 208 3.30 7.99 -10.07
CA LEU A 208 3.22 6.56 -10.34
C LEU A 208 3.18 5.73 -9.05
N TRP A 209 4.01 6.08 -8.07
CA TRP A 209 4.01 5.43 -6.76
C TRP A 209 2.65 5.54 -6.06
N TYR A 210 2.06 6.74 -6.00
CA TYR A 210 0.73 6.95 -5.44
C TYR A 210 -0.34 6.18 -6.21
N LEU A 211 -0.28 6.15 -7.54
CA LEU A 211 -1.22 5.38 -8.37
C LEU A 211 -1.17 3.89 -8.06
N LEU A 212 0.03 3.32 -7.88
CA LEU A 212 0.20 1.91 -7.54
C LEU A 212 -0.38 1.60 -6.16
N LEU A 213 -0.19 2.49 -5.18
CA LEU A 213 -0.76 2.32 -3.85
C LEU A 213 -2.28 2.50 -3.83
N VAL A 214 -2.83 3.46 -4.59
CA VAL A 214 -4.29 3.61 -4.78
C VAL A 214 -4.87 2.35 -5.43
N ALA A 215 -4.25 1.85 -6.50
CA ALA A 215 -4.68 0.64 -7.17
C ALA A 215 -4.64 -0.58 -6.23
N THR A 216 -3.64 -0.65 -5.35
CA THR A 216 -3.56 -1.65 -4.27
C THR A 216 -4.75 -1.51 -3.29
N GLY A 217 -5.07 -0.29 -2.85
CA GLY A 217 -6.22 -0.01 -2.00
C GLY A 217 -7.55 -0.39 -2.66
N VAL A 218 -7.74 -0.05 -3.93
CA VAL A 218 -8.91 -0.42 -4.74
C VAL A 218 -9.02 -1.94 -4.85
N ALA A 219 -7.90 -2.63 -5.12
CA ALA A 219 -7.89 -4.09 -5.19
C ALA A 219 -8.35 -4.74 -3.88
N TYR A 220 -7.95 -4.23 -2.71
CA TYR A 220 -8.45 -4.73 -1.42
C TYR A 220 -9.92 -4.41 -1.18
N ALA A 221 -10.34 -3.20 -1.52
CA ALA A 221 -11.74 -2.78 -1.36
C ALA A 221 -12.68 -3.66 -2.21
N LEU A 222 -12.29 -3.92 -3.45
CA LEU A 222 -13.06 -4.78 -4.37
C LEU A 222 -12.96 -6.26 -4.00
N HIS A 223 -11.82 -6.74 -3.49
CA HIS A 223 -11.69 -8.12 -3.05
C HIS A 223 -12.65 -8.45 -1.90
N GLY A 224 -12.83 -7.52 -0.96
CA GLY A 224 -13.85 -7.63 0.09
C GLY A 224 -15.26 -7.76 -0.50
N GLN A 225 -15.58 -6.99 -1.54
CA GLN A 225 -16.91 -6.98 -2.17
C GLN A 225 -17.15 -8.06 -3.23
N GLY A 226 -16.15 -8.87 -3.59
CA GLY A 226 -16.24 -9.89 -4.63
C GLY A 226 -17.44 -10.86 -4.51
N PRO A 227 -17.85 -11.33 -3.32
CA PRO A 227 -19.07 -12.13 -3.16
C PRO A 227 -20.36 -11.36 -3.48
N ALA A 228 -20.46 -10.10 -3.04
CA ALA A 228 -21.62 -9.24 -3.29
C ALA A 228 -21.72 -8.84 -4.76
N LEU A 229 -20.59 -8.52 -5.40
CA LEU A 229 -20.52 -8.23 -6.83
C LEU A 229 -20.91 -9.44 -7.68
N ARG A 230 -20.45 -10.65 -7.34
CA ARG A 230 -20.88 -11.88 -8.02
C ARG A 230 -22.37 -12.17 -7.83
N ALA A 231 -22.92 -11.89 -6.66
CA ALA A 231 -24.36 -12.02 -6.42
C ALA A 231 -25.18 -11.00 -7.22
N LEU A 232 -24.68 -9.77 -7.40
CA LEU A 232 -25.30 -8.78 -8.29
C LEU A 232 -25.18 -9.19 -9.77
N TRP A 233 -24.03 -9.72 -10.19
CA TRP A 233 -23.82 -10.16 -11.57
C TRP A 233 -24.72 -11.35 -11.93
N GLY A 234 -24.81 -12.35 -11.05
CA GLY A 234 -25.72 -13.48 -11.24
C GLY A 234 -27.20 -13.07 -11.24
N ARG A 235 -27.55 -11.92 -10.65
CA ARG A 235 -28.88 -11.34 -10.84
C ARG A 235 -29.02 -10.76 -12.24
N PHE A 236 -28.05 -9.99 -12.74
CA PHE A 236 -28.08 -9.43 -14.10
C PHE A 236 -28.16 -10.51 -15.20
N ASP A 237 -27.44 -11.62 -15.05
CA ASP A 237 -27.49 -12.74 -16.00
C ASP A 237 -28.87 -13.45 -16.02
N ALA A 238 -29.70 -13.27 -14.99
CA ALA A 238 -31.05 -13.85 -14.94
C ALA A 238 -32.12 -12.97 -15.62
N TRP A 239 -31.75 -11.76 -16.08
CA TRP A 239 -32.65 -10.84 -16.80
C TRP A 239 -32.49 -10.90 -18.33
N TRP A 240 -31.54 -11.68 -18.83
CA TRP A 240 -31.27 -11.89 -20.25
C TRP A 240 -31.46 -13.36 -20.63
#